data_AF-A0A914DKY9-F1
#
_entry.id   AF-A0A914DKY9-F1
#
_cell.length_a   1.000
_cell.length_b   1.000
_cell.length_c   1.000
_cell.angle_alpha   90.00
_cell.angle_beta   90.00
_cell.angle_gamma   90.00
#
_symmetry.space_group_name_H-M   'P 1'
#
loop_
_entity.id
_entity.type
_entity.pdbx_description
1 polymer ?
#
loop_
_entity_poly.entity_id
_entity_poly.type
_entity_poly.pdbx_seq_one_letter_code
_entity_poly.pdbx_strand_id
1 'polypeptide(L)'
;MLLFSYLLLSIFSVLSYSHADLGAPGYSCDPSVMAPSPSKPTSAHASNGTFNKEFWAADCYHYSSYGHALVSTWYWQNMLQPVGAKTINANLSVPALPLACPDPSCPYIRTTKNSINCQQFNGTCISDGSSCTKGSDCCSGLCFNGKCS
;
A
#
# COMPACT_ATOMS: atom_id res chain seq x y z
N MET A 1 -20.92 -31.87 28.08
CA MET A 1 -19.78 -32.59 27.44
C MET A 1 -19.69 -32.34 25.94
N LEU A 2 -20.80 -32.39 25.18
CA LEU A 2 -20.80 -32.22 23.71
C LEU A 2 -20.43 -30.80 23.21
N LEU A 3 -20.82 -29.74 23.93
CA LEU A 3 -20.49 -28.35 23.57
C LEU A 3 -18.98 -28.05 23.66
N PHE A 4 -18.25 -28.69 24.58
CA PHE A 4 -16.80 -28.51 24.74
C PHE A 4 -16.01 -29.18 23.61
N SER A 5 -16.47 -30.35 23.13
CA SER A 5 -15.87 -31.02 21.96
C SER A 5 -16.08 -30.23 20.67
N TYR A 6 -17.26 -29.65 20.45
CA TYR A 6 -17.52 -28.81 19.27
C TYR A 6 -16.68 -27.53 19.25
N LEU A 7 -16.46 -26.92 20.42
CA LEU A 7 -15.58 -25.75 20.54
C LEU A 7 -14.12 -26.10 20.27
N LEU A 8 -13.63 -27.25 20.76
CA LEU A 8 -12.27 -27.72 20.47
C LEU A 8 -12.05 -28.08 19.00
N LEU A 9 -13.03 -28.73 18.35
CA LEU A 9 -12.98 -29.07 16.92
C LEU A 9 -12.99 -27.82 16.02
N SER A 10 -13.71 -26.77 16.41
CA SER A 10 -13.72 -25.49 15.68
C SER A 10 -12.47 -24.65 15.93
N ILE A 11 -11.79 -24.80 17.08
CA ILE A 11 -10.50 -24.16 17.35
C ILE A 11 -9.36 -24.86 16.59
N PHE A 12 -9.38 -26.18 16.44
CA PHE A 12 -8.36 -26.92 15.68
C PHE A 12 -8.42 -26.67 14.16
N SER A 13 -9.62 -26.46 13.61
CA SER A 13 -9.75 -26.12 12.19
C SER A 13 -9.25 -24.71 11.86
N VAL A 14 -9.38 -23.74 12.77
CA VAL A 14 -8.86 -22.38 12.55
C VAL A 14 -7.34 -22.28 12.74
N LEU A 15 -6.70 -23.09 13.59
CA LEU A 15 -5.22 -23.10 13.70
C LEU A 15 -4.53 -23.75 12.50
N SER A 16 -5.23 -24.61 11.76
CA SER A 16 -4.68 -25.32 10.60
C SER A 16 -4.80 -24.54 9.28
N TYR A 17 -5.48 -23.38 9.33
CA TYR A 17 -5.80 -22.56 8.17
C TYR A 17 -4.98 -21.26 8.15
N SER A 18 -3.72 -21.33 8.60
CA SER A 18 -2.70 -20.44 8.06
C SER A 18 -2.61 -20.75 6.57
N HIS A 19 -3.26 -19.93 5.75
CA HIS A 19 -3.19 -20.00 4.30
C HIS A 19 -1.73 -19.79 3.89
N ALA A 20 -0.94 -20.87 3.85
CA ALA A 20 0.22 -20.92 2.99
C ALA A 20 -0.33 -20.65 1.59
N ASP A 21 0.02 -19.52 0.99
CA ASP A 21 -0.33 -19.15 -0.38
C ASP A 21 -0.25 -20.41 -1.26
N LEU A 22 -1.41 -20.97 -1.64
CA LEU A 22 -1.52 -22.35 -2.12
C LEU A 22 -1.02 -22.42 -3.55
N GLY A 23 0.29 -22.61 -3.71
CA GLY A 23 0.87 -23.10 -4.95
C GLY A 23 0.29 -24.48 -5.27
N ALA A 24 0.18 -24.81 -6.55
CA ALA A 24 -0.30 -26.14 -6.95
C ALA A 24 0.57 -27.24 -6.31
N PRO A 25 -0.01 -28.30 -5.71
CA PRO A 25 0.76 -29.38 -5.12
C PRO A 25 1.77 -29.97 -6.12
N GLY A 26 3.05 -30.02 -5.74
CA GLY A 26 4.14 -30.52 -6.60
C GLY A 26 4.74 -29.48 -7.56
N TYR A 27 4.28 -28.22 -7.50
CA TYR A 27 4.92 -27.13 -8.24
C TYR A 27 6.27 -26.74 -7.62
N SER A 28 7.24 -26.41 -8.48
CA SER A 28 8.56 -25.93 -8.10
C SER A 28 8.88 -24.68 -8.93
N CYS A 29 9.46 -23.66 -8.30
CA CYS A 29 9.85 -22.45 -9.02
C CYS A 29 10.92 -22.79 -10.07
N ASP A 30 10.75 -22.32 -11.30
CA ASP A 30 11.77 -22.45 -12.34
C ASP A 30 13.00 -21.59 -11.98
N PRO A 31 14.20 -22.19 -11.78
CA PRO A 31 15.38 -21.44 -11.38
C PRO A 31 15.83 -20.37 -12.38
N SER A 32 15.52 -20.55 -13.68
CA SER A 32 15.87 -19.58 -14.72
C SER A 32 15.01 -18.32 -14.64
N VAL A 33 13.75 -18.47 -14.22
CA VAL A 33 12.81 -17.36 -14.00
C VAL A 33 13.11 -16.64 -12.70
N MET A 34 13.55 -17.36 -11.67
CA MET A 34 13.85 -16.78 -10.35
C MET A 34 15.29 -16.26 -10.22
N ALA A 35 16.06 -16.27 -11.31
CA ALA A 35 17.40 -15.72 -11.34
C ALA A 35 17.37 -14.21 -11.02
N PRO A 36 18.38 -13.68 -10.30
CA PRO A 36 18.45 -12.26 -9.98
C PRO A 36 18.38 -11.39 -11.25
N SER A 37 17.50 -10.38 -11.23
CA SER A 37 17.43 -9.43 -12.33
C SER A 37 18.67 -8.52 -12.33
N PRO A 38 19.35 -8.32 -13.47
CA PRO A 38 20.51 -7.43 -13.56
C PRO A 38 20.17 -5.94 -13.35
N SER A 39 18.90 -5.57 -13.49
CA SER A 39 18.45 -4.17 -13.62
C SER A 39 17.24 -3.81 -12.75
N LYS A 40 16.71 -4.74 -11.95
CA LYS A 40 15.58 -4.50 -11.03
C LYS A 40 16.03 -4.52 -9.57
N PRO A 41 15.22 -4.01 -8.63
CA PRO A 41 15.62 -3.88 -7.23
C PRO A 41 16.03 -5.23 -6.64
N THR A 42 17.22 -5.28 -6.06
CA THR A 42 17.81 -6.44 -5.36
C THR A 42 16.96 -6.95 -4.20
N SER A 43 15.98 -6.16 -3.76
CA SER A 43 15.24 -6.33 -2.54
C SER A 43 14.07 -7.32 -2.59
N ALA A 44 13.68 -7.81 -3.78
CA ALA A 44 12.71 -8.90 -3.93
C ALA A 44 13.34 -10.30 -3.77
N HIS A 45 14.66 -10.37 -3.58
CA HIS A 45 15.43 -11.57 -3.30
C HIS A 45 15.84 -11.59 -1.82
N ALA A 46 16.18 -12.78 -1.32
CA ALA A 46 16.75 -12.93 0.01
C ALA A 46 18.15 -12.31 0.07
N SER A 47 18.69 -12.12 1.28
CA SER A 47 20.00 -11.48 1.50
C SER A 47 21.17 -12.19 0.78
N ASN A 48 21.03 -13.48 0.51
CA ASN A 48 21.98 -14.30 -0.25
C ASN A 48 21.74 -14.28 -1.77
N GLY A 49 20.83 -13.43 -2.28
CA GLY A 49 20.46 -13.33 -3.69
C GLY A 49 19.51 -14.43 -4.20
N THR A 50 19.11 -15.38 -3.34
CA THR A 50 18.17 -16.43 -3.73
C THR A 50 16.72 -15.94 -3.72
N PHE A 51 15.82 -16.75 -4.28
CA PHE A 51 14.38 -16.50 -4.26
C PHE A 51 13.84 -16.31 -2.83
N ASN A 52 13.11 -15.22 -2.59
CA ASN A 52 12.53 -14.92 -1.29
C ASN A 52 11.12 -15.52 -1.14
N LYS A 53 11.01 -16.67 -0.50
CA LYS A 53 9.73 -17.37 -0.28
C LYS A 53 8.79 -16.66 0.70
N GLU A 54 9.27 -15.68 1.45
CA GLU A 54 8.41 -14.86 2.31
C GLU A 54 7.77 -13.73 1.51
N PHE A 55 8.48 -13.16 0.52
CA PHE A 55 7.99 -12.06 -0.30
C PHE A 55 7.08 -12.52 -1.46
N TRP A 56 7.36 -13.68 -2.03
CA TRP A 56 6.60 -14.25 -3.14
C TRP A 56 5.67 -15.37 -2.67
N ALA A 57 4.53 -15.51 -3.32
CA ALA A 57 3.59 -16.61 -3.12
C ALA A 57 4.20 -17.93 -3.61
N ALA A 58 3.59 -19.07 -3.23
CA ALA A 58 4.15 -20.38 -3.57
C ALA A 58 4.05 -20.75 -5.06
N ASP A 59 3.31 -19.99 -5.86
CA ASP A 59 3.33 -20.08 -7.34
C ASP A 59 4.54 -19.38 -7.97
N CYS A 60 5.37 -18.73 -7.14
CA CYS A 60 6.60 -18.03 -7.52
C CYS A 60 6.39 -16.85 -8.48
N TYR A 61 5.16 -16.34 -8.58
CA TYR A 61 4.80 -15.27 -9.50
C TYR A 61 4.05 -14.13 -8.79
N HIS A 62 3.05 -14.45 -7.99
CA HIS A 62 2.33 -13.43 -7.23
C HIS A 62 3.09 -13.05 -5.96
N TYR A 63 2.81 -11.87 -5.43
CA TYR A 63 3.28 -11.51 -4.09
C TYR A 63 2.56 -12.38 -3.06
N SER A 64 3.28 -12.76 -2.01
CA SER A 64 2.62 -13.32 -0.84
C SER A 64 1.81 -12.25 -0.11
N SER A 65 1.04 -12.64 0.91
CA SER A 65 0.44 -11.68 1.84
C SER A 65 1.47 -10.70 2.45
N TYR A 66 2.68 -11.18 2.75
CA TYR A 66 3.76 -10.32 3.25
C TYR A 66 4.33 -9.41 2.15
N GLY A 67 4.56 -9.92 0.93
CA GLY A 67 5.01 -9.12 -0.21
C GLY A 67 4.03 -7.98 -0.53
N HIS A 68 2.73 -8.27 -0.54
CA HIS A 68 1.68 -7.27 -0.67
C HIS A 68 1.74 -6.21 0.42
N ALA A 69 1.86 -6.60 1.69
CA ALA A 69 1.95 -5.67 2.80
C ALA A 69 3.19 -4.77 2.67
N LEU A 70 4.36 -5.35 2.36
CA LEU A 70 5.61 -4.61 2.22
C LEU A 70 5.54 -3.59 1.09
N VAL A 71 5.15 -4.01 -0.12
CA VAL A 71 4.99 -3.11 -1.27
C VAL A 71 3.97 -2.00 -0.97
N SER A 72 2.89 -2.33 -0.26
CA SER A 72 1.86 -1.36 0.12
C SER A 72 2.38 -0.27 1.05
N THR A 73 3.28 -0.58 1.99
CA THR A 73 3.88 0.45 2.86
C THR A 73 4.69 1.49 2.07
N TRP A 74 5.50 1.03 1.12
CA TRP A 74 6.27 1.91 0.23
C TRP A 74 5.38 2.71 -0.71
N TYR A 75 4.34 2.07 -1.25
CA TYR A 75 3.37 2.73 -2.11
C TYR A 75 2.61 3.82 -1.35
N TRP A 76 2.20 3.56 -0.11
CA TRP A 76 1.57 4.54 0.77
C TRP A 76 2.46 5.77 0.98
N GLN A 77 3.74 5.54 1.30
CA GLN A 77 4.69 6.64 1.47
C GLN A 77 4.89 7.44 0.17
N ASN A 78 4.89 6.76 -0.98
CA ASN A 78 5.00 7.39 -2.30
C ASN A 78 3.79 8.27 -2.66
N MET A 79 2.58 7.83 -2.30
CA MET A 79 1.34 8.59 -2.52
C MET A 79 1.33 9.92 -1.76
N LEU A 80 2.03 10.00 -0.63
CA LEU A 80 2.09 11.21 0.20
C LEU A 80 3.29 12.11 -0.15
N GLN A 81 4.22 11.67 -0.99
CA GLN A 81 5.34 12.50 -1.45
C GLN A 81 4.90 13.54 -2.52
N PRO A 82 5.55 14.72 -2.56
CA PRO A 82 5.27 15.76 -3.55
C PRO A 82 5.33 15.25 -4.99
N VAL A 83 4.50 15.83 -5.86
CA VAL A 83 4.55 15.57 -7.30
C VAL A 83 5.94 16.00 -7.82
N GLY A 84 6.56 15.14 -8.63
CA GLY A 84 7.94 15.34 -9.12
C GLY A 84 9.04 14.86 -8.17
N ALA A 85 8.71 14.55 -6.91
CA ALA A 85 9.65 14.05 -5.90
C ALA A 85 9.25 12.67 -5.35
N LYS A 86 8.56 11.87 -6.16
CA LYS A 86 8.15 10.51 -5.81
C LYS A 86 9.35 9.57 -5.80
N THR A 87 9.45 8.71 -4.79
CA THR A 87 10.41 7.61 -4.74
C THR A 87 10.21 6.69 -5.94
N ILE A 88 11.24 6.56 -6.77
CA ILE A 88 11.25 5.66 -7.94
C ILE A 88 11.92 4.31 -7.65
N ASN A 89 12.63 4.20 -6.52
CA ASN A 89 13.31 2.98 -6.08
C ASN A 89 12.98 2.72 -4.60
N ALA A 90 12.19 1.69 -4.33
CA ALA A 90 11.86 1.25 -2.98
C ALA A 90 12.81 0.14 -2.53
N ASN A 91 13.19 0.12 -1.25
CA ASN A 91 13.91 -1.01 -0.65
C ASN A 91 12.90 -2.04 -0.16
N LEU A 92 12.61 -3.05 -0.98
CA LEU A 92 11.64 -4.10 -0.67
C LEU A 92 12.11 -5.17 0.34
N SER A 93 13.25 -4.96 1.00
CA SER A 93 13.74 -5.84 2.07
C SER A 93 13.25 -5.38 3.45
N VAL A 94 12.72 -4.15 3.53
CA VAL A 94 12.18 -3.57 4.76
C VAL A 94 10.89 -2.80 4.45
N PRO A 95 9.91 -2.79 5.36
CA PRO A 95 8.72 -1.97 5.19
C PRO A 95 9.04 -0.48 5.40
N ALA A 96 8.26 0.39 4.75
CA ALA A 96 8.38 1.83 4.87
C ALA A 96 7.63 2.31 6.13
N LEU A 97 8.27 2.15 7.30
CA LEU A 97 7.68 2.47 8.60
C LEU A 97 8.47 3.58 9.32
N PRO A 98 7.79 4.44 10.13
CA PRO A 98 6.34 4.50 10.31
C PRO A 98 5.62 4.96 9.03
N LEU A 99 4.37 4.53 8.86
CA LEU A 99 3.57 5.00 7.72
C LEU A 99 3.44 6.52 7.78
N ALA A 100 3.67 7.17 6.63
CA ALA A 100 3.53 8.61 6.55
C ALA A 100 2.08 9.04 6.83
N CYS A 101 1.92 10.09 7.62
CA CYS A 101 0.63 10.77 7.80
C CYS A 101 0.45 11.83 6.71
N PRO A 102 -0.80 12.14 6.30
CA PRO A 102 -1.06 13.29 5.44
C PRO A 102 -0.52 14.58 6.07
N ASP A 103 0.09 15.41 5.24
CA ASP A 103 0.58 16.72 5.64
C ASP A 103 -0.63 17.61 5.98
N PRO A 104 -0.70 18.25 7.16
CA PRO A 104 -1.80 19.14 7.51
C PRO A 104 -1.98 20.29 6.51
N SER A 105 -0.89 20.74 5.88
CA SER A 105 -0.92 21.76 4.83
C SER A 105 -1.31 21.22 3.46
N CYS A 106 -1.45 19.89 3.30
CA CYS A 106 -1.86 19.26 2.05
C CYS A 106 -2.42 17.84 2.32
N PRO A 107 -3.64 17.73 2.87
CA PRO A 107 -4.15 16.49 3.46
C PRO A 107 -4.69 15.48 2.43
N TYR A 108 -4.16 15.48 1.20
CA TYR A 108 -4.60 14.62 0.09
C TYR A 108 -3.46 13.78 -0.47
N ILE A 109 -3.82 12.68 -1.12
CA ILE A 109 -2.90 11.93 -1.98
C ILE A 109 -2.36 12.88 -3.06
N ARG A 110 -1.04 12.94 -3.18
CA ARG A 110 -0.35 13.90 -4.04
C ARG A 110 -0.33 13.40 -5.48
N THR A 111 -1.37 13.77 -6.22
CA THR A 111 -1.51 13.56 -7.66
C THR A 111 -1.25 14.85 -8.42
N THR A 112 -0.94 14.73 -9.72
CA THR A 112 -0.70 15.88 -10.61
C THR A 112 -1.89 16.85 -10.70
N LYS A 113 -3.10 16.45 -10.30
CA LYS A 113 -4.30 17.29 -10.34
C LYS A 113 -4.74 17.81 -8.96
N ASN A 114 -4.51 17.07 -7.88
CA ASN A 114 -5.04 17.40 -6.55
C ASN A 114 -4.02 18.11 -5.64
N SER A 115 -2.76 18.24 -6.06
CA SER A 115 -1.68 18.77 -5.21
C SER A 115 -0.85 19.87 -5.86
N ILE A 116 -1.38 20.51 -6.91
CA ILE A 116 -0.67 21.56 -7.67
C ILE A 116 -0.26 22.73 -6.78
N ASN A 117 -1.08 23.12 -5.80
CA ASN A 117 -0.73 24.24 -4.93
C ASN A 117 -0.56 23.90 -3.46
N CYS A 118 -1.24 22.90 -2.87
CA CYS A 118 -1.31 22.66 -1.40
C CYS A 118 -1.73 23.91 -0.55
N GLN A 119 -1.61 25.13 -1.08
CA GLN A 119 -1.89 26.42 -0.48
C GLN A 119 -3.38 26.64 -0.22
N GLN A 120 -4.24 25.90 -0.92
CA GLN A 120 -5.66 25.84 -0.59
C GLN A 120 -5.87 25.43 0.87
N PHE A 121 -4.96 24.68 1.51
CA PHE A 121 -5.14 24.24 2.90
C PHE A 121 -4.29 25.02 3.91
N ASN A 122 -3.61 26.09 3.47
CA ASN A 122 -2.86 26.99 4.36
C ASN A 122 -3.76 28.04 5.06
N GLY A 123 -5.03 27.72 5.26
CA GLY A 123 -6.02 28.57 5.93
C GLY A 123 -6.58 29.74 5.09
N THR A 124 -6.21 29.87 3.82
CA THR A 124 -6.65 30.99 2.95
C THR A 124 -8.01 30.75 2.29
N CYS A 125 -8.62 29.62 2.58
CA CYS A 125 -9.56 28.94 1.72
C CYS A 125 -10.46 28.05 2.59
N ILE A 126 -11.71 27.87 2.18
CA ILE A 126 -12.78 27.31 3.02
C ILE A 126 -12.97 25.82 2.71
N SER A 127 -13.14 25.00 3.74
CA SER A 127 -13.29 23.54 3.64
C SER A 127 -14.61 23.11 3.00
N ASP A 128 -14.66 21.88 2.48
CA ASP A 128 -15.86 21.28 1.88
C ASP A 128 -17.07 21.34 2.84
N GLY A 129 -18.27 21.57 2.30
CA GLY A 129 -19.52 21.79 3.04
C GLY A 129 -19.71 23.21 3.62
N SER A 130 -18.67 24.04 3.60
CA SER A 130 -18.75 25.44 4.03
C SER A 130 -19.42 26.32 2.96
N SER A 131 -19.99 27.46 3.37
CA SER A 131 -20.60 28.37 2.41
C SER A 131 -19.56 29.08 1.55
N CYS A 132 -19.86 29.23 0.26
CA CYS A 132 -19.00 29.86 -0.73
C CYS A 132 -19.80 30.71 -1.71
N THR A 133 -19.11 31.63 -2.37
CA THR A 133 -19.66 32.44 -3.47
C THR A 133 -19.08 32.08 -4.83
N LYS A 134 -17.84 31.57 -4.85
CA LYS A 134 -17.12 31.18 -6.07
C LYS A 134 -16.16 30.04 -5.76
N GLY A 135 -15.78 29.29 -6.78
CA GLY A 135 -14.91 28.12 -6.62
C GLY A 135 -13.57 28.43 -5.95
N SER A 136 -13.01 29.63 -6.18
CA SER A 136 -11.76 30.06 -5.53
C SER A 136 -11.86 30.22 -4.01
N ASP A 137 -13.07 30.33 -3.46
CA ASP A 137 -13.26 30.36 -2.01
C ASP A 137 -13.03 28.96 -1.42
N CYS A 138 -13.24 27.91 -2.21
CA CYS A 138 -13.22 26.52 -1.77
C CYS A 138 -11.88 25.84 -2.01
N CYS A 139 -11.52 24.93 -1.10
CA CYS A 139 -10.25 24.23 -1.20
C CYS A 139 -10.23 23.10 -2.21
N SER A 140 -11.41 22.68 -2.63
CA SER A 140 -11.61 21.87 -3.83
C SER A 140 -11.58 22.68 -5.13
N GLY A 141 -11.67 24.01 -5.06
CA GLY A 141 -11.87 24.86 -6.24
C GLY A 141 -13.31 24.86 -6.77
N LEU A 142 -14.24 24.18 -6.10
CA LEU A 142 -15.62 24.00 -6.56
C LEU A 142 -16.62 24.55 -5.54
N CYS A 143 -17.49 25.43 -6.01
CA CYS A 143 -18.62 25.97 -5.26
C CYS A 143 -19.91 25.56 -5.96
N PHE A 144 -20.71 24.69 -5.33
CA PHE A 144 -21.95 24.15 -5.88
C PHE A 144 -23.11 24.42 -4.92
N ASN A 145 -24.19 25.05 -5.41
CA ASN A 145 -25.33 25.49 -4.59
C ASN A 145 -24.91 26.30 -3.35
N GLY A 146 -23.88 27.13 -3.49
CA GLY A 146 -23.35 27.96 -2.40
C GLY A 146 -22.57 27.19 -1.34
N LYS A 147 -22.18 25.93 -1.61
CA LYS A 147 -21.36 25.08 -0.74
C LYS A 147 -20.09 24.58 -1.43
N CYS A 148 -18.99 24.53 -0.69
CA CYS A 148 -17.75 23.91 -1.17
C CYS A 148 -17.94 22.40 -1.33
N SER A 149 -17.47 21.84 -2.45
CA SER A 149 -17.66 20.41 -2.82
C SER A 149 -16.38 19.76 -3.27
#